data_AF-A0A6V7I2M8-F1
#
_entry.id   AF-A0A6V7I2M8-F1
#
_cell.length_a   1.000
_cell.length_b   1.000
_cell.length_c   1.000
_cell.angle_alpha   90.00
_cell.angle_beta   90.00
_cell.angle_gamma   90.00
#
_symmetry.space_group_name_H-M   'P 1'
#
loop_
_entity.id
_entity.type
_entity.pdbx_description
1 polymer ?
#
loop_
_entity_poly.entity_id
_entity_poly.type
_entity_poly.pdbx_seq_one_letter_code
_entity_poly.pdbx_strand_id
1 'polypeptide(L)'
;ITMVKESAVVIIAIGEPGPAERPNIRHNVEIFRKIVPAIAKFACRAVLVVVTQPVDVMSYITWKLSKFPSNRVVGMGTSVDNARFQYFIGQRLGIANTSISCMTIGKQGENS
;
A
#
# COMPACT_ATOMS: atom_id res chain seq x y z
N ILE A 1 4.00 5.05 -19.58
CA ILE A 1 4.76 5.20 -18.30
C ILE A 1 5.68 6.44 -18.32
N THR A 2 5.85 7.15 -19.44
CA THR A 2 6.65 8.39 -19.51
C THR A 2 6.17 9.51 -18.56
N MET A 3 4.92 9.46 -18.10
CA MET A 3 4.30 10.42 -17.19
C MET A 3 4.77 10.34 -15.73
N VAL A 4 5.48 9.27 -15.30
CA VAL A 4 6.03 9.19 -13.93
C VAL A 4 7.43 9.80 -13.81
N LYS A 5 7.96 10.38 -14.88
CA LYS A 5 9.24 11.08 -14.84
C LYS A 5 9.15 12.22 -13.83
N GLU A 6 10.19 12.37 -12.99
CA GLU A 6 10.29 13.41 -11.94
C GLU A 6 9.26 13.33 -10.79
N SER A 7 8.45 12.26 -10.71
CA SER A 7 7.56 12.07 -9.56
C SER A 7 8.37 11.86 -8.27
N ALA A 8 8.01 12.60 -7.21
CA ALA A 8 8.57 12.38 -5.87
C ALA A 8 7.97 11.13 -5.20
N VAL A 9 6.69 10.84 -5.49
CA VAL A 9 5.95 9.71 -4.96
C VAL A 9 5.16 9.06 -6.09
N VAL A 10 5.17 7.72 -6.14
CA VAL A 10 4.35 6.94 -7.09
C VAL A 10 3.46 5.99 -6.30
N ILE A 11 2.15 6.13 -6.47
CA ILE A 11 1.14 5.29 -5.80
C ILE A 11 0.74 4.15 -6.74
N ILE A 12 0.82 2.91 -6.28
CA ILE A 12 0.43 1.71 -7.03
C ILE A 12 -0.85 1.15 -6.42
N ALA A 13 -1.97 1.37 -7.11
CA ALA A 13 -3.31 1.01 -6.69
C ALA A 13 -4.04 0.18 -7.76
N ILE A 14 -3.43 -0.94 -8.16
CA ILE A 14 -4.09 -1.95 -9.00
C ILE A 14 -5.15 -2.65 -8.16
N GLY A 15 -6.36 -2.76 -8.70
CA GLY A 15 -7.47 -3.49 -8.11
C GLY A 15 -8.09 -4.41 -9.15
N GLU A 16 -8.73 -5.47 -8.68
CA GLU A 16 -9.53 -6.36 -9.52
C GLU A 16 -10.99 -5.87 -9.56
N PRO A 17 -11.66 -5.96 -10.71
CA PRO A 17 -13.04 -5.52 -10.84
C PRO A 17 -13.98 -6.53 -10.17
N GLY A 18 -14.28 -6.35 -8.88
CA GLY A 18 -15.36 -7.12 -8.25
C GLY A 18 -15.37 -7.08 -6.72
N PRO A 19 -16.54 -6.89 -6.08
CA PRO A 19 -16.66 -6.89 -4.62
C PRO A 19 -16.56 -8.29 -3.96
N ALA A 20 -16.48 -9.37 -4.75
CA ALA A 20 -16.59 -10.75 -4.26
C ALA A 20 -15.43 -11.69 -4.66
N GLU A 21 -14.45 -11.23 -5.45
CA GLU A 21 -13.30 -12.06 -5.82
C GLU A 21 -12.15 -11.83 -4.85
N ARG A 22 -11.63 -12.95 -4.30
CA ARG A 22 -10.37 -12.93 -3.55
C ARG A 22 -9.29 -12.34 -4.45
N PRO A 23 -8.40 -11.46 -3.96
CA PRO A 23 -7.38 -10.85 -4.80
C PRO A 23 -6.58 -11.94 -5.51
N ASN A 24 -6.61 -11.94 -6.84
CA ASN A 24 -5.81 -12.81 -7.69
C ASN A 24 -4.36 -12.33 -7.69
N ILE A 25 -3.64 -12.76 -6.65
CA ILE A 25 -2.23 -12.44 -6.43
C ILE A 25 -1.40 -12.72 -7.69
N ARG A 26 -1.69 -13.81 -8.43
CA ARG A 26 -0.94 -14.15 -9.65
C ARG A 26 -1.13 -13.08 -10.73
N HIS A 27 -2.36 -12.65 -10.96
CA HIS A 27 -2.67 -11.58 -11.90
C HIS A 27 -1.97 -10.27 -11.51
N ASN A 28 -2.06 -9.87 -10.24
CA ASN A 28 -1.40 -8.66 -9.74
C ASN A 28 0.13 -8.74 -9.87
N VAL A 29 0.73 -9.89 -9.59
CA VAL A 29 2.19 -10.11 -9.77
C VAL A 29 2.59 -9.93 -11.23
N GLU A 30 1.82 -10.47 -12.18
CA GLU A 30 2.10 -10.34 -13.61
C GLU A 30 2.07 -8.89 -14.08
N ILE A 31 1.12 -8.09 -13.57
CA ILE A 31 1.07 -6.66 -13.85
C ILE A 31 2.29 -5.97 -13.23
N PHE A 32 2.60 -6.25 -11.95
CA PHE A 32 3.74 -5.63 -11.25
C PHE A 32 5.07 -5.92 -11.95
N ARG A 33 5.27 -7.15 -12.46
CA ARG A 33 6.46 -7.52 -13.25
C ARG A 33 6.64 -6.64 -14.49
N LYS A 34 5.55 -6.16 -15.09
CA LYS A 34 5.58 -5.27 -16.26
C LYS A 34 5.79 -3.81 -15.86
N ILE A 35 5.09 -3.33 -14.82
CA ILE A 35 5.05 -1.89 -14.51
C ILE A 35 6.16 -1.43 -13.56
N VAL A 36 6.55 -2.22 -12.56
CA VAL A 36 7.47 -1.78 -11.51
C VAL A 36 8.88 -1.50 -12.05
N PRO A 37 9.47 -2.35 -12.90
CA PRO A 37 10.79 -2.05 -13.49
C PRO A 37 10.77 -0.79 -14.36
N ALA A 38 9.66 -0.54 -15.09
CA ALA A 38 9.51 0.66 -15.88
C ALA A 38 9.39 1.90 -14.99
N ILE A 39 8.59 1.86 -13.92
CA ILE A 39 8.50 2.93 -12.93
C ILE A 39 9.88 3.20 -12.32
N ALA A 40 10.61 2.17 -11.89
CA ALA A 40 11.94 2.32 -11.30
C ALA A 40 12.95 2.97 -12.26
N LYS A 41 12.81 2.70 -13.57
CA LYS A 41 13.64 3.32 -14.61
C LYS A 41 13.33 4.81 -14.81
N PHE A 42 12.06 5.20 -14.85
CA PHE A 42 11.65 6.58 -15.15
C PHE A 42 11.56 7.48 -13.90
N ALA A 43 11.26 6.91 -12.73
CA ALA A 43 11.06 7.58 -11.46
C ALA A 43 12.11 7.10 -10.42
N CYS A 44 13.38 7.09 -10.81
CA CYS A 44 14.47 6.46 -10.04
C CYS A 44 14.69 7.06 -8.64
N ARG A 45 14.18 8.27 -8.37
CA ARG A 45 14.27 8.99 -7.09
C ARG A 45 12.99 8.92 -6.25
N ALA A 46 11.91 8.37 -6.78
CA ALA A 46 10.61 8.36 -6.12
C ALA A 46 10.57 7.43 -4.90
N VAL A 47 9.62 7.70 -3.99
CA VAL A 47 9.12 6.73 -3.02
C VAL A 47 7.92 6.00 -3.64
N LEU A 48 7.91 4.67 -3.55
CA LEU A 48 6.81 3.85 -4.05
C LEU A 48 5.84 3.55 -2.90
N VAL A 49 4.58 3.92 -3.07
CA VAL A 49 3.50 3.66 -2.10
C VAL A 49 2.59 2.57 -2.67
N VAL A 50 2.49 1.43 -1.99
CA VAL A 50 1.71 0.27 -2.46
C VAL A 50 0.39 0.19 -1.70
N VAL A 51 -0.71 0.19 -2.46
CA VAL A 51 -2.09 0.07 -1.94
C VAL A 51 -2.71 -1.28 -2.36
N THR A 52 -2.26 -1.87 -3.47
CA THR A 52 -2.76 -3.16 -3.97
C THR A 52 -2.65 -4.27 -2.92
N GLN A 53 -3.75 -4.99 -2.71
CA GLN A 53 -3.82 -6.09 -1.76
C GLN A 53 -3.34 -7.43 -2.38
N PRO A 54 -2.81 -8.36 -1.57
CA PRO A 54 -2.44 -8.20 -0.14
C PRO A 54 -1.24 -7.27 0.02
N VAL A 55 -1.38 -6.20 0.80
CA VAL A 55 -0.44 -5.07 0.80
C VAL A 55 0.98 -5.47 1.19
N ASP A 56 1.13 -6.40 2.14
CA ASP A 56 2.44 -6.88 2.60
C ASP A 56 3.19 -7.62 1.49
N VAL A 57 2.48 -8.52 0.79
CA VAL A 57 3.02 -9.34 -0.30
C VAL A 57 3.37 -8.46 -1.50
N MET A 58 2.46 -7.55 -1.87
CA MET A 58 2.67 -6.67 -3.02
C MET A 58 3.76 -5.62 -2.77
N SER A 59 3.92 -5.16 -1.53
CA SER A 59 5.02 -4.28 -1.13
C SER A 59 6.38 -4.99 -1.25
N TYR A 60 6.44 -6.24 -0.78
CA TYR A 60 7.65 -7.06 -0.93
C TYR A 60 8.02 -7.30 -2.40
N ILE A 61 7.04 -7.64 -3.24
CA ILE A 61 7.25 -7.82 -4.68
C ILE A 61 7.74 -6.52 -5.32
N THR A 62 7.14 -5.39 -4.97
CA THR A 62 7.55 -4.05 -5.46
C THR A 62 8.99 -3.74 -5.10
N TRP A 63 9.39 -4.03 -3.86
CA TRP A 63 10.78 -3.87 -3.42
C TRP A 63 11.75 -4.71 -4.26
N LYS A 64 11.45 -6.00 -4.47
CA LYS A 64 12.30 -6.88 -5.26
C LYS A 64 12.38 -6.47 -6.74
N LEU A 65 11.26 -6.07 -7.34
CA LEU A 65 11.21 -5.70 -8.77
C LEU A 65 11.81 -4.31 -9.05
N SER A 66 11.64 -3.36 -8.14
CA SER A 66 12.16 -1.98 -8.30
C SER A 66 13.67 -1.89 -8.09
N LYS A 67 14.25 -2.83 -7.32
CA LYS A 67 15.64 -2.79 -6.85
C LYS A 67 15.97 -1.54 -6.02
N PHE A 68 14.95 -0.87 -5.49
CA PHE A 68 15.14 0.27 -4.60
C PHE A 68 15.62 -0.20 -3.22
N PRO A 69 16.29 0.67 -2.45
CA PRO A 69 16.46 0.43 -1.01
C PRO A 69 15.08 0.32 -0.34
N SER A 70 14.98 -0.52 0.69
CA SER A 70 13.71 -0.86 1.34
C SER A 70 12.99 0.37 1.92
N ASN A 71 13.74 1.38 2.38
CA ASN A 71 13.20 2.64 2.90
C ASN A 71 12.48 3.50 1.84
N ARG A 72 12.48 3.13 0.56
CA ARG A 72 11.75 3.81 -0.52
C ARG A 72 10.55 3.04 -1.04
N VAL A 73 10.18 1.94 -0.39
CA VAL A 73 8.97 1.18 -0.72
C VAL A 73 8.13 1.06 0.53
N VAL A 74 6.97 1.70 0.52
CA VAL A 74 6.06 1.80 1.67
C VAL A 74 4.73 1.17 1.30
N GLY A 75 4.31 0.16 2.05
CA GLY A 75 2.93 -0.33 1.98
C GLY A 75 2.01 0.57 2.79
N MET A 76 0.76 0.75 2.34
CA MET A 76 -0.26 1.46 3.13
C MET A 76 -0.51 0.81 4.51
N GLY A 77 -0.24 -0.50 4.61
CA GLY A 77 -0.28 -1.27 5.84
C GLY A 77 -1.66 -1.19 6.50
N THR A 78 -1.67 -0.96 7.80
CA THR A 78 -2.88 -0.85 8.63
C THR A 78 -3.32 0.59 8.87
N SER A 79 -2.84 1.56 8.07
CA SER A 79 -3.12 2.99 8.32
C SER A 79 -4.62 3.33 8.31
N VAL A 80 -5.40 2.68 7.44
CA VAL A 80 -6.87 2.80 7.43
C VAL A 80 -7.51 2.18 8.68
N ASP A 81 -6.98 1.05 9.15
CA ASP A 81 -7.48 0.38 10.35
C ASP A 81 -7.15 1.19 11.62
N ASN A 82 -6.00 1.87 11.66
CA ASN A 82 -5.67 2.83 12.72
C ASN A 82 -6.67 3.98 12.77
N ALA A 83 -6.98 4.60 11.62
CA ALA A 83 -7.94 5.69 11.57
C ALA A 83 -9.34 5.25 12.01
N ARG A 84 -9.76 4.04 11.62
CA ARG A 84 -11.02 3.44 12.08
C ARG A 84 -11.01 3.18 13.59
N PHE A 85 -9.92 2.64 14.12
CA PHE A 85 -9.79 2.36 15.54
C PHE A 85 -9.82 3.65 16.37
N GLN A 86 -9.07 4.67 15.96
CA GLN A 86 -9.11 6.01 16.57
C GLN A 86 -10.52 6.59 16.58
N TYR A 87 -11.25 6.44 15.46
CA TYR A 87 -12.63 6.91 15.36
C TYR A 87 -13.54 6.23 16.38
N PHE A 88 -13.50 4.90 16.51
CA PHE A 88 -14.35 4.19 17.47
C PHE A 88 -14.01 4.52 18.93
N ILE A 89 -12.74 4.69 19.25
CA ILE A 89 -12.31 5.13 20.59
C ILE A 89 -12.80 6.56 20.87
N GLY A 90 -12.68 7.48 19.90
CA GLY A 90 -13.15 8.86 20.03
C GLY A 90 -14.65 8.96 20.27
N GLN A 91 -15.43 8.18 19.52
CA GLN A 91 -16.88 8.06 19.72
C GLN A 91 -17.22 7.53 21.12
N ARG A 92 -16.47 6.54 21.62
CA ARG A 92 -16.75 5.93 22.93
C ARG A 92 -16.39 6.84 24.10
N LEU A 93 -15.33 7.64 23.98
CA LEU A 93 -14.82 8.51 25.04
C LEU A 93 -15.35 9.95 24.95
N GLY A 94 -16.02 10.33 23.86
CA GLY A 94 -16.52 11.69 23.65
C GLY A 94 -15.40 12.72 23.43
N ILE A 95 -14.23 12.28 22.95
CA ILE A 95 -13.07 13.14 22.69
C ILE A 95 -12.75 13.20 21.20
N ALA A 96 -12.08 14.28 20.78
CA ALA A 96 -11.67 14.44 19.39
C ALA A 96 -10.66 13.36 18.97
N ASN A 97 -10.83 12.79 17.77
CA ASN A 97 -9.94 11.76 17.22
C ASN A 97 -8.47 12.21 17.17
N THR A 98 -8.22 13.51 16.98
CA THR A 98 -6.87 14.11 16.98
C THR A 98 -6.17 14.03 18.33
N SER A 99 -6.93 13.82 19.42
CA SER A 99 -6.41 13.63 20.77
C SER A 99 -6.07 12.16 21.08
N ILE A 100 -6.35 11.25 20.15
CA ILE A 100 -6.18 9.81 20.33
C ILE A 100 -5.04 9.32 19.44
N SER A 101 -4.00 8.77 20.05
CA SER A 101 -2.95 8.03 19.35
C SER A 101 -3.22 6.53 19.42
N CYS A 102 -3.51 5.90 18.29
CA CYS A 102 -3.63 4.44 18.20
C CYS A 102 -2.77 3.89 17.06
N MET A 103 -2.25 2.69 17.28
CA MET A 103 -1.47 1.96 16.30
C MET A 103 -1.85 0.48 16.34
N THR A 104 -2.29 -0.04 15.21
CA THR A 104 -2.46 -1.46 14.94
C THR A 104 -1.26 -1.92 14.12
N ILE A 105 -0.72 -3.09 14.47
CA ILE A 105 0.46 -3.67 13.86
C ILE A 105 0.12 -5.06 13.33
N GLY A 106 0.79 -5.48 12.26
CA GLY A 106 0.58 -6.78 11.64
C GLY A 106 -0.05 -6.68 10.25
N LYS A 107 -0.58 -7.81 9.78
CA LYS A 107 -1.21 -7.94 8.47
C LYS A 107 -2.55 -7.21 8.43
N GLN A 108 -2.84 -6.52 7.34
CA GLN A 108 -4.16 -5.94 7.08
C GLN A 108 -5.19 -7.05 6.83
N GLY A 109 -6.23 -7.12 7.67
CA GLY A 109 -7.32 -8.09 7.57
C GLY A 109 -7.10 -9.38 8.37
N GLU A 110 -8.16 -9.84 9.03
CA GLU A 110 -8.14 -11.06 9.83
C GLU A 110 -8.14 -12.33 8.97
N ASN A 111 -7.30 -13.29 9.35
CA ASN A 111 -7.69 -14.69 9.22
C ASN A 111 -8.49 -15.01 10.50
N SER A 112 -9.81 -15.02 10.38
CA SER A 112 -10.75 -15.68 11.29
C SER A 112 -11.56 -16.66 10.45
#